data_AF-A0A182YT87-F1
#
_entry.id   AF-A0A182YT87-F1
#
_cell.length_a   1.000
_cell.length_b   1.000
_cell.length_c   1.000
_cell.angle_alpha   90.00
_cell.angle_beta   90.00
_cell.angle_gamma   90.00
#
_symmetry.space_group_name_H-M   'P 1'
#
loop_
_entity.id
_entity.type
_entity.pdbx_description
1 polymer ?
#
loop_
_entity_poly.entity_id
_entity_poly.type
_entity_poly.pdbx_seq_one_letter_code
_entity_poly.pdbx_strand_id
1 'polypeptide(L)'
;AHCFLLCYSIDNRVSFENVSTKWIPEIKTDPPVPIVLLGTKLDNRKGSNNEVSTGEGERLKRSINANSFVECSAKDYRNVELAIEEGVRACLMGVPEPEPDDSWDCLRSCSCFE
;
A
#
# COMPACT_ATOMS: atom_id res chain seq x y z
N ALA A 1 -3.47 -14.63 11.69
CA ALA A 1 -2.13 -14.05 11.44
C ALA A 1 -2.02 -12.75 12.24
N HIS A 2 -0.81 -12.31 12.60
CA HIS A 2 -0.64 -11.05 13.35
C HIS A 2 -0.48 -9.83 12.44
N CYS A 3 0.05 -10.01 11.23
CA CYS A 3 0.16 -9.01 10.17
C CYS A 3 0.39 -9.72 8.82
N PHE A 4 0.00 -9.08 7.72
CA PHE A 4 0.37 -9.49 6.36
C PHE A 4 1.35 -8.49 5.74
N LEU A 5 2.39 -9.01 5.08
CA LEU A 5 3.24 -8.24 4.18
C LEU A 5 2.75 -8.50 2.76
N LEU A 6 2.07 -7.52 2.18
CA LEU A 6 1.44 -7.67 0.87
C LEU A 6 2.34 -7.06 -0.20
N CYS A 7 2.93 -7.91 -1.03
CA CYS A 7 4.01 -7.53 -1.92
C CYS A 7 3.56 -7.46 -3.39
N TYR A 8 3.94 -6.40 -4.09
CA TYR A 8 3.98 -6.36 -5.55
C TYR A 8 5.42 -6.05 -6.01
N SER A 9 5.68 -6.19 -7.31
CA SER A 9 6.98 -5.84 -7.89
C SER A 9 6.85 -4.55 -8.69
N ILE A 10 7.75 -3.58 -8.45
CA ILE A 10 7.72 -2.26 -9.10
C ILE A 10 7.78 -2.36 -10.63
N ASP A 11 8.49 -3.36 -11.14
CA ASP A 11 8.64 -3.65 -12.57
C ASP A 11 7.50 -4.50 -13.18
N ASN A 12 6.49 -4.87 -12.38
CA ASN A 12 5.40 -5.73 -12.83
C ASN A 12 4.02 -5.15 -12.42
N ARG A 13 3.45 -4.34 -13.30
CA ARG A 13 2.14 -3.71 -13.12
C ARG A 13 0.99 -4.69 -12.85
N VAL A 14 1.01 -5.87 -13.47
CA VAL A 14 -0.02 -6.90 -13.22
C VAL A 14 0.01 -7.38 -11.77
N SER A 15 1.21 -7.47 -11.16
CA SER A 15 1.31 -7.82 -9.74
C SER A 15 0.72 -6.75 -8.82
N PHE A 16 0.84 -5.47 -9.19
CA PHE A 16 0.24 -4.35 -8.48
C PHE A 16 -1.29 -4.37 -8.57
N GLU A 17 -1.84 -4.62 -9.76
CA GLU A 17 -3.30 -4.74 -9.95
C GLU A 17 -3.90 -5.95 -9.21
N ASN A 18 -3.15 -7.05 -9.10
CA ASN A 18 -3.59 -8.24 -8.36
C ASN A 18 -3.74 -7.98 -6.85
N VAL A 19 -3.05 -6.97 -6.29
CA VAL A 19 -3.16 -6.62 -4.86
C VAL A 19 -4.62 -6.34 -4.51
N SER A 20 -5.26 -5.39 -5.20
CA SER A 20 -6.65 -5.01 -4.92
C SER A 20 -7.66 -6.01 -5.48
N THR A 21 -7.38 -6.60 -6.64
CA THR A 21 -8.36 -7.43 -7.36
C THR A 21 -8.43 -8.88 -6.89
N LYS A 22 -7.34 -9.42 -6.31
CA LYS A 22 -7.26 -10.83 -5.91
C LYS A 22 -6.82 -11.01 -4.46
N TRP A 23 -5.66 -10.46 -4.10
CA TRP A 23 -5.02 -10.81 -2.84
C TRP A 23 -5.71 -10.20 -1.62
N ILE A 24 -6.19 -8.96 -1.70
CA ILE A 24 -7.01 -8.36 -0.64
C ILE A 24 -8.30 -9.17 -0.38
N PRO A 25 -9.11 -9.53 -1.41
CA PRO A 25 -10.25 -10.42 -1.23
C PRO A 25 -9.90 -11.77 -0.59
N GLU A 26 -8.77 -12.37 -0.95
CA GLU A 26 -8.33 -13.67 -0.44
C GLU A 26 -7.95 -13.64 1.05
N ILE A 27 -7.33 -12.56 1.53
CA ILE A 27 -6.84 -12.45 2.92
C ILE A 27 -7.84 -11.74 3.86
N LYS A 28 -8.97 -11.28 3.34
CA LYS A 28 -9.99 -10.59 4.13
C LYS A 28 -10.59 -11.57 5.15
N THR A 29 -10.41 -11.24 6.42
CA THR A 29 -10.80 -12.08 7.57
C THR A 29 -11.59 -11.26 8.58
N ASP A 30 -12.31 -11.96 9.46
CA ASP A 30 -13.01 -11.37 10.60
C ASP A 30 -12.52 -12.07 11.89
N PRO A 31 -11.80 -11.36 12.80
CA PRO A 31 -11.48 -9.93 12.75
C PRO A 31 -10.44 -9.56 11.67
N PRO A 32 -10.40 -8.30 11.21
CA PRO A 32 -9.43 -7.86 10.22
C PRO A 32 -8.00 -7.90 10.77
N VAL A 33 -7.03 -8.15 9.89
CA VAL A 33 -5.61 -8.28 10.23
C VAL A 33 -4.83 -7.10 9.63
N PRO A 34 -3.84 -6.51 10.34
CA PRO A 34 -2.99 -5.44 9.83
C PRO A 34 -2.25 -5.80 8.55
N ILE A 35 -2.02 -4.83 7.68
CA ILE A 35 -1.38 -5.01 6.37
C ILE A 35 -0.30 -3.96 6.18
N VAL A 36 0.89 -4.40 5.75
CA VAL A 36 1.95 -3.51 5.23
C VAL A 36 2.08 -3.77 3.74
N LEU A 37 1.96 -2.73 2.93
CA LEU A 37 2.12 -2.82 1.48
C LEU A 37 3.60 -2.68 1.11
N LEU A 38 4.12 -3.60 0.30
CA LEU A 38 5.52 -3.62 -0.13
C LEU A 38 5.66 -3.52 -1.65
N GLY A 39 6.37 -2.49 -2.10
CA GLY A 39 6.85 -2.35 -3.48
C GLY A 39 8.25 -2.94 -3.61
N THR A 40 8.35 -4.16 -4.13
CA THR A 40 9.63 -4.90 -4.22
C THR A 40 10.39 -4.62 -5.51
N LYS A 41 11.66 -5.04 -5.55
CA LYS A 41 12.60 -4.84 -6.68
C LYS A 41 12.81 -3.38 -7.05
N LEU A 42 12.98 -2.51 -6.05
CA LEU A 42 13.25 -1.09 -6.26
C LEU A 42 14.50 -0.82 -7.13
N ASP A 43 15.46 -1.75 -7.18
CA ASP A 43 16.62 -1.70 -8.06
C ASP A 43 16.28 -1.79 -9.56
N ASN A 44 15.10 -2.29 -9.91
CA ASN A 44 14.64 -2.37 -11.29
C ASN A 44 13.98 -1.08 -11.81
N ARG A 45 13.80 -0.06 -10.96
CA ARG A 45 13.23 1.23 -11.35
C ARG A 45 14.19 1.97 -12.30
N LYS A 46 13.82 2.08 -13.58
CA LYS A 46 14.61 2.70 -14.66
C LYS A 46 13.87 3.84 -15.35
N GLY A 47 12.67 4.20 -14.87
CA GLY A 47 11.88 5.29 -15.45
C GLY A 47 11.04 4.88 -16.67
N SER A 48 10.74 3.58 -16.80
CA SER A 48 9.81 3.09 -17.81
C SER A 48 8.36 3.44 -17.44
N ASN A 49 7.52 3.75 -18.44
CA ASN A 49 6.09 4.02 -18.25
C ASN A 49 5.30 2.84 -17.64
N ASN A 50 5.84 1.62 -17.70
CA ASN A 50 5.16 0.44 -17.16
C ASN A 50 5.47 0.17 -15.68
N GLU A 51 6.44 0.89 -15.10
CA GLU A 51 6.77 0.78 -13.68
C GLU A 51 5.67 1.41 -12.83
N VAL A 52 5.48 0.87 -11.62
CA VAL A 52 4.57 1.46 -10.63
C VAL A 52 5.29 2.63 -9.96
N SER A 53 4.68 3.82 -9.96
CA SER A 53 5.21 4.98 -9.27
C SER A 53 5.01 4.88 -7.75
N THR A 54 5.86 5.53 -6.97
CA THR A 54 5.68 5.63 -5.52
C THR A 54 4.32 6.24 -5.17
N GLY A 55 3.84 7.22 -5.95
CA GLY A 55 2.52 7.82 -5.77
C GLY A 55 1.35 6.86 -6.02
N GLU A 56 1.47 5.92 -6.97
CA GLU A 56 0.50 4.83 -7.13
C GLU A 56 0.50 3.88 -5.94
N GLY A 57 1.68 3.54 -5.41
CA GLY A 57 1.82 2.73 -4.20
C GLY A 57 1.15 3.37 -2.97
N GLU A 58 1.36 4.68 -2.76
CA GLU A 58 0.74 5.44 -1.68
C GLU A 58 -0.80 5.49 -1.80
N ARG A 59 -1.32 5.67 -3.02
CA ARG A 59 -2.77 5.60 -3.27
C ARG A 59 -3.32 4.21 -3.00
N LEU A 60 -2.58 3.17 -3.41
CA LEU A 60 -2.99 1.79 -3.14
C LEU A 60 -3.04 1.51 -1.63
N LYS A 61 -2.02 1.95 -0.87
CA LYS A 61 -2.00 1.84 0.61
C LYS A 61 -3.27 2.41 1.24
N ARG A 62 -3.69 3.61 0.83
CA ARG A 62 -4.94 4.22 1.33
C ARG A 62 -6.16 3.40 0.93
N SER A 63 -6.24 3.00 -0.35
CA SER A 63 -7.40 2.27 -0.88
C SER A 63 -7.63 0.91 -0.22
N ILE A 64 -6.57 0.23 0.22
CA ILE A 64 -6.66 -1.07 0.90
C ILE A 64 -6.62 -0.94 2.43
N ASN A 65 -6.58 0.29 2.96
CA ASN A 65 -6.43 0.59 4.38
C ASN A 65 -5.22 -0.11 5.03
N ALA A 66 -4.07 -0.12 4.35
CA ALA A 66 -2.83 -0.66 4.88
C ALA A 66 -2.19 0.29 5.91
N ASN A 67 -1.49 -0.27 6.89
CA ASN A 67 -0.79 0.47 7.94
C ASN A 67 0.31 1.38 7.38
N SER A 68 1.10 0.85 6.44
CA SER A 68 2.21 1.58 5.83
C SER A 68 2.53 1.04 4.44
N PHE A 69 3.31 1.82 3.69
CA PHE A 69 3.86 1.47 2.39
C PHE A 69 5.38 1.60 2.43
N VAL A 70 6.08 0.57 1.96
CA VAL A 70 7.55 0.58 1.85
C VAL A 70 7.96 0.06 0.48
N GLU A 71 8.81 0.82 -0.21
CA GLU A 71 9.54 0.33 -1.37
C GLU A 71 10.89 -0.23 -0.95
N CYS A 72 11.21 -1.46 -1.37
CA CYS A 72 12.45 -2.13 -0.98
C CYS A 72 13.15 -2.84 -2.15
N SER A 73 14.45 -3.05 -2.00
CA SER A 73 15.25 -3.91 -2.87
C SER A 73 16.01 -4.92 -2.02
N ALA A 74 15.67 -6.19 -2.16
CA ALA A 74 16.42 -7.28 -1.54
C ALA A 74 17.84 -7.41 -2.12
N LYS A 75 18.03 -7.03 -3.39
CA LYS A 75 19.31 -7.08 -4.09
C LYS A 75 20.31 -6.07 -3.53
N ASP A 76 19.86 -4.84 -3.35
CA ASP A 76 20.69 -3.74 -2.83
C ASP A 76 20.61 -3.62 -1.29
N TYR A 77 19.86 -4.51 -0.64
CA TYR A 77 19.51 -4.43 0.79
C TYR A 77 18.88 -3.09 1.21
N ARG A 78 18.17 -2.41 0.29
CA ARG A 78 17.51 -1.13 0.56
C ARG A 78 16.15 -1.34 1.19
N ASN A 79 15.91 -0.69 2.33
CA ASN A 79 14.64 -0.69 3.09
C ASN A 79 14.10 -2.08 3.49
N VAL A 80 14.96 -3.12 3.47
CA VAL A 80 14.56 -4.48 3.87
C VAL A 80 14.28 -4.53 5.38
N GLU A 81 15.14 -3.92 6.18
CA GLU A 81 14.96 -3.81 7.63
C GLU A 81 13.70 -3.00 7.97
N LEU A 82 13.52 -1.84 7.32
CA LEU A 82 12.31 -1.02 7.47
C LEU A 82 11.03 -1.80 7.16
N ALA A 83 11.00 -2.61 6.10
CA ALA A 83 9.83 -3.44 5.78
C ALA A 83 9.46 -4.43 6.91
N ILE A 84 10.46 -4.97 7.60
CA ILE A 84 10.27 -5.88 8.73
C ILE A 84 9.81 -5.08 9.96
N GLU A 85 10.44 -3.94 10.26
CA GLU A 85 10.06 -3.06 11.35
C GLU A 85 8.61 -2.57 11.21
N GLU A 86 8.19 -2.20 10.00
CA GLU A 86 6.80 -1.84 9.69
C GLU A 86 5.84 -2.99 9.96
N GLY A 87 6.22 -4.22 9.63
CA GLY A 87 5.42 -5.41 9.96
C GLY A 87 5.25 -5.58 11.47
N VAL A 88 6.32 -5.41 12.25
CA VAL A 88 6.28 -5.47 13.72
C VAL A 88 5.40 -4.35 14.27
N ARG A 89 5.58 -3.12 13.78
CA ARG A 89 4.78 -1.96 14.20
C ARG A 89 3.30 -2.15 13.90
N ALA A 90 2.96 -2.68 12.73
CA ALA A 90 1.58 -2.99 12.36
C ALA A 90 0.94 -4.02 13.30
N CYS A 91 1.70 -5.03 13.75
CA CYS A 91 1.22 -5.99 14.76
C CYS A 91 0.87 -5.32 16.09
N LEU A 92 1.63 -4.29 16.49
CA LEU A 92 1.43 -3.56 17.75
C LEU A 92 0.27 -2.55 17.66
N MET A 93 0.11 -1.90 16.50
CA MET A 93 -0.89 -0.85 16.30
C MET A 93 -2.27 -1.40 15.94
N GLY A 94 -2.36 -2.58 15.32
CA GLY A 94 -3.62 -3.11 14.82
C GLY A 94 -4.04 -2.48 13.49
N VAL A 95 -5.28 -2.75 13.08
CA VAL A 95 -5.83 -2.25 11.80
C VAL A 95 -6.12 -0.76 11.92
N PRO A 96 -5.65 0.09 10.98
CA PRO A 96 -5.88 1.52 11.06
C PRO A 96 -7.35 1.89 10.82
N GLU A 97 -7.78 3.02 11.36
CA GLU A 97 -9.04 3.63 10.94
C GLU A 97 -8.91 4.11 9.49
N PRO A 98 -9.94 3.88 8.64
CA PRO A 98 -9.90 4.34 7.26
C PRO A 98 -9.79 5.87 7.20
N GLU A 99 -8.86 6.35 6.38
CA GLU A 99 -8.70 7.79 6.13
C GLU A 99 -9.99 8.36 5.51
N PRO A 100 -10.44 9.55 5.93
CA PRO A 100 -11.64 10.18 5.38
C PRO A 100 -11.46 10.45 3.88
N ASP A 101 -12.50 10.19 3.10
CA ASP A 101 -12.52 10.44 1.66
C ASP A 101 -12.53 11.96 1.38
N ASP A 102 -11.45 12.46 0.80
CA ASP A 102 -11.27 13.87 0.38
C ASP A 102 -12.36 14.34 -0.62
N SER A 103 -13.18 13.43 -1.16
CA SER A 103 -14.33 13.73 -2.03
C SER A 103 -15.29 14.77 -1.46
N TRP A 104 -15.43 14.88 -0.14
CA TRP A 104 -16.37 15.84 0.47
C TRP A 104 -15.86 17.29 0.44
N ASP A 105 -14.54 17.51 0.40
CA ASP A 105 -13.95 18.86 0.40
C ASP A 105 -14.15 19.58 -0.95
N CYS A 106 -14.24 18.82 -2.05
CA CYS A 106 -14.63 19.37 -3.36
C CYS A 106 -16.07 19.93 -3.36
N LEU A 107 -16.99 19.35 -2.59
CA LEU A 107 -18.38 19.83 -2.49
C LEU A 107 -18.50 21.11 -1.65
N ARG A 108 -17.55 21.39 -0.75
CA ARG A 108 -17.48 22.67 -0.02
C ARG A 108 -16.78 23.78 -0.80
N SER A 109 -15.87 23.43 -1.72
CA SER A 109 -15.18 24.41 -2.57
C SER A 109 -16.04 24.91 -3.73
N CYS A 110 -17.09 24.18 -4.12
CA CYS A 110 -18.13 24.71 -4.99
C CYS A 110 -19.08 25.57 -4.16
N SER A 111 -18.75 26.84 -4.01
CA SER A 111 -19.69 27.90 -3.63
C SER A 111 -20.73 28.12 -4.75
N CYS A 112 -21.55 27.11 -4.99
CA CYS A 112 -22.75 27.15 -5.82
C CYS A 112 -23.97 26.99 -4.90
N PHE A 113 -24.08 27.87 -3.90
CA PHE A 113 -25.32 28.11 -3.17
C PHE A 113 -25.29 29.55 -2.68
N GLU A 114 -25.51 30.47 -3.62
CA GLU A 114 -26.28 31.72 -3.47
C GLU A 114 -26.84 32.11 -4.84
#